data_AF-A0A382JBG3-F1
#
_entry.id   AF-A0A382JBG3-F1
#
_cell.length_a   1.000
_cell.length_b   1.000
_cell.length_c   1.000
_cell.angle_alpha   90.00
_cell.angle_beta   90.00
_cell.angle_gamma   90.00
#
_symmetry.space_group_name_H-M   'P 1'
#
loop_
_entity.id
_entity.type
_entity.pdbx_description
1 polymer ?
#
loop_
_entity_poly.entity_id
_entity_poly.type
_entity_poly.pdbx_seq_one_letter_code
_entity_poly.pdbx_strand_id
1 'polypeptide(L)' 'MTGFAGEYEEGDDWAEPGDEEITEEDLGLITELDEWDEVGPQLQELTDIPYFLYKECREEGMTKEKAIEETRNRFWE' A
#
# COMPACT_ATOMS: atom_id res chain seq x y z
N MET A 1 47.13 -39.91 10.54
CA MET A 1 46.97 -39.32 9.19
C MET A 1 46.26 -40.34 8.33
N THR A 2 44.98 -40.13 8.07
CA THR A 2 44.19 -40.83 7.06
C THR A 2 43.34 -39.74 6.45
N GLY A 3 43.80 -39.19 5.33
CA GLY A 3 43.10 -38.16 4.59
C GLY A 3 41.83 -38.75 4.02
N PHE A 4 40.69 -38.15 4.36
CA PHE A 4 39.42 -38.44 3.72
C PHE A 4 39.35 -37.54 2.48
N ALA A 5 39.87 -38.03 1.36
CA ALA A 5 39.60 -37.46 0.05
C ALA A 5 38.21 -37.94 -0.37
N GLY A 6 37.20 -37.15 -0.03
CA GLY A 6 35.89 -37.22 -0.68
C GLY A 6 35.86 -36.08 -1.70
N GLU A 7 35.92 -36.45 -2.98
CA GLU A 7 35.72 -35.53 -4.10
C GLU A 7 34.34 -34.89 -3.96
N TYR A 8 34.26 -33.55 -4.05
CA TYR A 8 33.00 -32.86 -4.22
C TYR A 8 32.57 -33.11 -5.67
N GLU A 9 31.53 -33.92 -5.90
CA GLU A 9 30.87 -33.95 -7.19
C GLU A 9 30.13 -32.62 -7.38
N GLU A 10 30.65 -31.86 -8.34
CA GLU A 10 30.09 -30.64 -8.89
C GLU A 10 28.80 -30.98 -9.62
N GLY A 11 27.67 -30.38 -9.20
CA GLY A 11 26.43 -30.42 -9.97
C GLY A 11 25.18 -30.75 -9.17
N ASP A 12 24.80 -29.87 -8.25
CA ASP A 12 23.39 -29.72 -7.90
C ASP A 12 22.77 -28.79 -8.96
N ASP A 13 22.50 -29.36 -10.13
CA ASP A 13 21.78 -28.76 -11.25
C ASP A 13 20.28 -28.70 -10.89
N TRP A 14 19.92 -27.82 -9.95
CA TRP A 14 18.53 -27.56 -9.57
C TRP A 14 17.87 -26.52 -10.47
N ALA A 15 18.05 -26.63 -11.78
CA ALA A 15 17.18 -25.95 -12.73
C ALA A 15 16.35 -27.03 -13.45
N GLU A 16 15.18 -27.34 -12.88
CA GLU A 16 14.22 -28.19 -13.60
C GLU A 16 13.82 -27.45 -14.90
N PRO A 17 13.83 -28.12 -16.07
CA PRO A 17 13.42 -27.50 -17.33
C PRO A 17 11.90 -27.32 -17.29
N GLY A 18 11.48 -26.19 -16.75
CA GLY A 18 10.09 -25.90 -16.40
C GLY A 18 9.94 -24.70 -15.46
N ASP A 19 11.05 -24.20 -14.88
CA ASP A 19 11.07 -22.91 -14.20
C ASP A 19 10.94 -21.77 -15.23
N GLU A 20 9.72 -21.59 -15.75
CA GLU A 20 9.30 -20.28 -16.23
C GLU A 20 9.51 -19.33 -15.05
N GLU A 21 10.39 -18.34 -15.20
CA GLU A 21 10.51 -17.24 -14.24
C GLU A 21 9.13 -16.60 -14.12
N ILE A 22 8.39 -16.96 -13.07
CA ILE A 22 7.12 -16.32 -12.77
C ILE A 22 7.44 -14.87 -12.46
N THR A 23 7.08 -13.97 -13.36
CA THR A 23 7.30 -12.54 -13.16
C THR A 23 6.29 -12.00 -12.15
N GLU A 24 6.60 -10.86 -11.52
CA GLU A 24 5.62 -10.15 -10.68
C GLU A 24 4.34 -9.77 -11.48
N GLU A 25 4.46 -9.66 -12.81
CA GLU A 25 3.35 -9.47 -13.75
C GLU A 25 2.46 -10.73 -13.82
N ASP A 26 3.07 -11.92 -13.92
CA ASP A 26 2.37 -13.21 -13.96
C ASP A 26 1.63 -13.53 -12.65
N LEU A 27 2.08 -12.96 -11.53
CA LEU A 27 1.43 -13.05 -10.22
C LEU A 27 0.34 -11.98 -9.99
N GLY A 28 0.11 -11.07 -10.95
CA GLY A 28 -0.84 -9.97 -10.80
C GLY A 28 -0.45 -8.94 -9.72
N LEU A 29 0.80 -8.97 -9.25
CA LEU A 29 1.30 -8.05 -8.21
C LEU A 29 1.57 -6.65 -8.76
N ILE A 30 1.92 -6.54 -10.05
CA ILE A 30 2.20 -5.25 -10.71
C ILE A 30 0.92 -4.43 -10.91
N THR A 31 -0.25 -5.06 -11.04
CA THR A 31 -1.51 -4.33 -11.31
C THR A 31 -2.18 -3.75 -10.06
N GLU A 32 -2.06 -4.39 -8.90
CA GLU A 32 -2.68 -3.86 -7.66
C GLU A 32 -1.88 -2.69 -7.05
N LEU A 33 -0.54 -2.70 -7.22
CA LEU A 33 0.31 -1.58 -6.78
C LEU A 33 0.03 -0.31 -7.59
N ASP A 34 -0.21 -0.46 -8.90
CA ASP A 34 -0.47 0.67 -9.81
C ASP A 34 -1.82 1.35 -9.51
N GLU A 35 -2.87 0.56 -9.26
CA GLU A 35 -4.18 1.12 -8.86
C GLU A 35 -4.08 1.88 -7.53
N TRP A 36 -3.39 1.32 -6.53
CA TRP A 36 -3.30 1.96 -5.22
C TRP A 36 -2.49 3.26 -5.24
N ASP A 37 -1.42 3.32 -6.03
CA ASP A 37 -0.62 4.52 -6.23
C ASP A 37 -1.41 5.61 -7.02
N GLU A 38 -2.28 5.21 -7.94
CA GLU A 38 -3.16 6.13 -8.69
C GLU A 38 -4.33 6.66 -7.83
N VAL A 39 -5.03 5.80 -7.11
CA VAL A 39 -6.27 6.16 -6.37
C VAL A 39 -6.00 6.60 -4.94
N GLY A 40 -4.90 6.17 -4.32
CA GLY A 40 -4.55 6.46 -2.93
C GLY A 40 -4.57 7.96 -2.62
N PRO A 41 -3.91 8.83 -3.41
CA PRO A 41 -3.96 10.28 -3.20
C PRO A 41 -5.37 10.87 -3.33
N GLN A 42 -6.18 10.35 -4.26
CA GLN A 42 -7.56 10.81 -4.47
C GLN A 42 -8.46 10.43 -3.29
N LEU A 43 -8.29 9.22 -2.75
CA LEU A 43 -8.99 8.77 -1.55
C LEU A 43 -8.54 9.54 -0.30
N GLN A 44 -7.25 9.87 -0.19
CA GLN A 44 -6.74 10.68 0.90
C GLN A 44 -7.38 12.08 0.91
N GLU A 45 -7.53 12.71 -0.26
CA GLU A 45 -8.19 14.02 -0.39
C GLU A 45 -9.63 13.98 0.16
N LEU A 46 -10.38 12.90 -0.12
CA LEU A 46 -11.73 12.71 0.43
C LEU A 46 -11.75 12.68 1.96
N THR A 47 -10.69 12.16 2.59
CA THR A 47 -10.57 12.12 4.06
C THR A 47 -10.03 13.43 4.65
N ASP A 48 -9.31 14.23 3.87
CA ASP A 48 -8.75 15.51 4.31
C ASP A 48 -9.80 16.63 4.30
N ILE A 49 -10.76 16.57 3.37
CA ILE A 49 -11.88 17.53 3.29
C ILE A 49 -12.59 17.73 4.64
N PRO A 50 -13.11 16.70 5.32
CA PRO A 50 -13.78 16.89 6.62
C PRO A 50 -12.84 17.41 7.70
N TYR A 51 -11.54 17.12 7.63
CA TYR A 51 -10.55 17.67 8.55
C TYR A 51 -10.40 19.19 8.38
N PHE A 52 -10.28 19.67 7.15
CA PHE A 52 -10.18 21.10 6.87
C PHE A 52 -11.48 21.85 7.20
N LEU A 53 -12.64 21.28 6.88
CA LEU A 53 -13.94 21.84 7.24
C LEU A 53 -14.09 22.02 8.76
N TYR A 54 -13.63 21.04 9.55
CA TYR A 54 -13.61 21.19 11.00
C TYR A 54 -12.71 22.33 11.46
N LYS A 55 -11.52 22.46 10.87
CA LYS A 55 -10.60 23.56 11.18
C LYS A 55 -11.23 24.92 10.89
N GLU A 56 -11.88 25.08 9.74
CA GLU A 56 -12.63 26.29 9.39
C GLU A 56 -13.75 26.57 10.40
N CYS A 57 -14.54 25.57 10.79
CA CYS A 57 -15.58 25.74 11.81
C CYS A 57 -14.99 26.20 13.16
N ARG A 58 -13.79 25.74 13.51
CA ARG A 58 -13.07 26.19 14.72
C ARG A 58 -12.59 27.63 14.59
N GLU A 59 -12.11 28.03 13.42
CA GLU A 59 -11.67 29.40 13.10
C GLU A 59 -12.85 30.39 13.06
N GLU A 60 -14.04 29.93 12.65
CA GLU A 60 -15.32 30.65 12.75
C GLU A 60 -15.80 30.83 14.21
N GLY A 61 -15.09 30.25 15.19
CA GLY A 61 -15.37 30.43 16.61
C GLY A 61 -16.45 29.49 17.17
N MET A 62 -16.80 28.42 16.46
CA MET A 62 -17.74 27.42 16.97
C MET A 62 -17.15 26.67 18.17
N THR A 63 -18.00 26.08 19.02
CA THR A 63 -17.56 25.11 20.04
C THR A 63 -17.14 23.80 19.37
N LYS A 64 -16.48 22.90 20.11
CA LYS A 64 -16.01 21.63 19.53
C LYS A 64 -17.19 20.81 19.02
N GLU A 65 -18.25 20.72 19.83
CA GLU A 65 -19.44 19.93 19.54
C GLU A 65 -20.17 20.49 18.32
N LYS A 66 -20.35 21.82 18.27
CA LYS A 66 -20.98 22.50 17.14
C LYS A 66 -20.15 22.38 15.87
N ALA A 67 -18.82 22.49 15.96
CA ALA A 67 -17.93 22.33 14.82
C ALA A 67 -18.01 20.91 14.25
N ILE A 68 -18.11 19.86 15.08
CA ILE A 68 -18.27 18.48 14.61
C ILE A 68 -19.61 18.32 13.88
N GLU A 69 -20.69 18.83 14.46
CA GLU A 69 -22.02 18.77 13.84
C GLU A 69 -22.06 19.52 12.51
N GLU A 70 -21.55 20.75 12.48
CA GLU A 70 -21.49 21.58 11.29
C GLU A 70 -20.59 20.99 10.20
N THR A 71 -19.42 20.43 10.57
CA THR A 71 -18.53 19.73 9.63
C THR A 71 -19.27 18.58 8.96
N ARG A 72 -20.02 17.80 9.74
CA ARG A 72 -20.83 16.71 9.19
C ARG A 72 -21.90 17.26 8.25
N ASN A 73 -22.61 18.31 8.63
CA ASN A 73 -23.65 18.90 7.77
C ASN A 73 -23.06 19.41 6.45
N ARG A 74 -21.99 20.21 6.50
CA ARG A 74 -21.32 20.75 5.30
C ARG A 74 -20.70 19.68 4.41
N PHE A 75 -20.27 18.55 4.97
CA PHE A 75 -19.71 17.45 4.17
C PHE A 75 -20.76 16.66 3.39
N TRP A 76 -22.03 16.67 3.82
CA TRP A 76 -23.12 15.89 3.20
C TRP A 76 -24.19 16.73 2.49
N GLU A 77 -24.10 18.07 2.52
CA GLU A 77 -24.93 19.02 1.76
C GLU A 77 -24.46 19.19 0.32
#